data_AF-A0A9D1RYA9-F1
#
_entry.id   AF-A0A9D1RYA9-F1
#
_cell.length_a   1.000
_cell.length_b   1.000
_cell.length_c   1.000
_cell.angle_alpha   90.00
_cell.angle_beta   90.00
_cell.angle_gamma   90.00
#
_symmetry.space_group_name_H-M   'P 1'
#
loop_
_entity.id
_entity.type
_entity.pdbx_description
1 polymer ?
#
loop_
_entity_poly.entity_id
_entity_poly.type
_entity_poly.pdbx_seq_one_letter_code
_entity_poly.pdbx_strand_id
1 'polypeptide(L)'
;MRQMSSQDFAHIYRNSQVPWIAQVAVALLVALATLIVASPVDGGLPTLVLLVAFVAVVAIWWVFLRARGFRGNDYDPMQTDAEAARTPFSWKEEGRFLLMLIVVMAPMQFSQVMASWPFAWGAAGLALAVSLWVIRYDAWRPHHYLPPRELAASAGRPITGAGEWLACYLYALRVAPGGRQIRSDVLAERLESYGWSGSEVSEALSGLVASGKAVRLRELRSSDGAVTWVTLTKEGREAAKAGLGGRP
;
A
#
# COMPACT_ATOMS: atom_id res chain seq x y z
N MET A 1 -9.61 5.55 -25.26
CA MET A 1 -8.39 5.02 -24.59
C MET A 1 -7.07 5.53 -25.21
N ARG A 2 -6.17 6.11 -24.40
CA ARG A 2 -4.81 6.55 -24.80
C ARG A 2 -3.80 5.40 -24.69
N GLN A 3 -2.81 5.33 -25.59
CA GLN A 3 -1.70 4.34 -25.49
C GLN A 3 -0.90 4.55 -24.19
N MET A 4 -0.49 3.46 -23.52
CA MET A 4 0.40 3.56 -22.35
C MET A 4 1.85 3.51 -22.80
N SER A 5 2.59 4.59 -22.53
CA SER A 5 4.04 4.60 -22.63
C SER A 5 4.69 4.10 -21.35
N SER A 6 5.98 3.76 -21.42
CA SER A 6 6.79 3.39 -20.25
C SER A 6 6.86 4.51 -19.21
N GLN A 7 6.78 5.77 -19.66
CA GLN A 7 6.71 6.95 -18.78
C GLN A 7 5.36 7.05 -18.07
N ASP A 8 4.24 6.76 -18.76
CA ASP A 8 2.91 6.72 -18.16
C ASP A 8 2.84 5.64 -17.08
N PHE A 9 3.39 4.46 -17.36
CA PHE A 9 3.47 3.36 -16.38
C PHE A 9 4.28 3.74 -15.13
N ALA A 10 5.46 4.34 -15.30
CA ALA A 10 6.27 4.83 -14.19
C ALA A 10 5.57 5.97 -13.41
N HIS A 11 4.80 6.81 -14.10
CA HIS A 11 4.00 7.87 -13.49
C HIS A 11 2.84 7.30 -12.66
N ILE A 12 2.08 6.33 -13.20
CA ILE A 12 1.02 5.63 -12.47
C ILE A 12 1.57 5.01 -11.18
N TYR A 13 2.71 4.30 -11.28
CA TYR A 13 3.35 3.71 -10.12
C TYR A 13 3.72 4.76 -9.07
N ARG A 14 4.39 5.86 -9.47
CA ARG A 14 4.79 6.93 -8.54
C ARG A 14 3.59 7.57 -7.84
N ASN A 15 2.50 7.82 -8.56
CA ASN A 15 1.30 8.43 -8.00
C ASN A 15 0.48 7.46 -7.14
N SER A 16 0.73 6.15 -7.26
CA SER A 16 0.14 5.14 -6.39
C SER A 16 0.87 4.97 -5.04
N GLN A 17 2.06 5.57 -4.91
CA GLN A 17 2.80 5.58 -3.66
C GLN A 17 2.25 6.66 -2.73
N VAL A 18 2.40 6.43 -1.43
CA VAL A 18 2.09 7.41 -0.39
C VAL A 18 2.95 8.66 -0.65
N PRO A 19 2.39 9.89 -0.60
CA PRO A 19 3.17 11.11 -0.74
C PRO A 19 4.32 11.16 0.26
N TRP A 20 5.54 11.43 -0.20
CA TRP A 20 6.74 11.44 0.66
C TRP A 20 6.59 12.40 1.86
N ILE A 21 5.86 13.52 1.68
CA ILE A 21 5.57 14.49 2.73
C ILE A 21 4.77 13.83 3.86
N ALA A 22 3.76 13.03 3.53
CA ALA A 22 2.97 12.30 4.53
C ALA A 22 3.82 11.24 5.25
N GLN A 23 4.73 10.58 4.54
CA GLN A 23 5.66 9.60 5.14
C GLN A 23 6.59 10.27 6.17
N VAL A 24 7.17 11.42 5.79
CA VAL A 24 8.06 12.20 6.67
C VAL A 24 7.27 12.77 7.85
N ALA A 25 6.06 13.29 7.64
CA ALA A 25 5.21 13.83 8.70
C ALA A 25 4.90 12.76 9.77
N VAL A 26 4.49 11.55 9.36
CA VAL A 26 4.24 10.45 10.31
C VAL A 26 5.51 10.07 11.06
N ALA A 27 6.65 9.94 10.36
CA ALA A 27 7.90 9.57 11.00
C ALA A 27 8.37 10.61 12.03
N LEU A 28 8.19 11.91 11.73
CA LEU A 28 8.48 13.00 12.66
C LEU A 28 7.53 13.01 13.87
N LEU A 29 6.24 12.78 13.65
CA LEU A 29 5.26 12.70 14.74
C LEU A 29 5.54 11.51 15.67
N VAL A 30 5.91 10.36 15.11
CA VAL A 30 6.32 9.17 15.89
C VAL A 30 7.60 9.46 16.67
N ALA A 31 8.61 10.06 16.03
CA ALA A 31 9.85 10.44 16.70
C ALA A 31 9.63 11.45 17.83
N LEU A 32 8.76 12.45 17.62
CA LEU A 32 8.37 13.42 18.64
C LEU A 32 7.63 12.75 19.80
N ALA A 33 6.71 11.84 19.50
CA ALA A 33 6.01 11.08 20.55
C ALA A 33 6.99 10.25 21.38
N THR A 34 7.92 9.55 20.72
CA THR A 34 8.99 8.80 21.40
C THR A 34 9.89 9.71 22.24
N LEU A 35 10.26 10.90 21.72
CA LEU A 35 11.07 11.87 22.46
C LEU A 35 10.38 12.28 23.75
N ILE A 36 9.09 12.63 23.69
CA ILE A 36 8.32 13.09 24.83
C ILE A 36 8.17 11.97 25.86
N VAL A 37 7.80 10.77 25.40
CA VAL A 37 7.67 9.56 26.22
C VAL A 37 8.96 9.21 26.98
N ALA A 38 10.12 9.39 26.34
CA ALA A 38 11.41 9.04 26.90
C ALA A 38 12.08 10.21 27.65
N SER A 39 11.49 11.41 27.60
CA SER A 39 12.01 12.60 28.24
C SER A 39 11.82 12.57 29.76
N PRO A 40 12.66 13.28 30.53
CA PRO A 40 12.47 13.44 31.98
C PRO A 40 11.37 14.45 32.34
N VAL A 41 10.53 14.86 31.38
CA VAL A 41 9.50 15.89 31.58
C VAL A 41 8.16 15.24 31.90
N ASP A 42 7.69 15.45 33.12
CA ASP A 42 6.38 14.99 33.59
C ASP A 42 5.33 16.11 33.57
N GLY A 43 4.06 15.73 33.52
CA GLY A 43 2.92 16.64 33.65
C GLY A 43 1.93 16.59 32.48
N GLY A 44 0.86 17.38 32.58
CA GLY A 44 -0.25 17.33 31.62
C GLY A 44 0.07 17.85 30.21
N LEU A 45 1.07 18.74 30.08
CA LEU A 45 1.45 19.33 28.79
C LEU A 45 2.11 18.31 27.84
N PRO A 46 3.12 17.51 28.26
CA PRO A 46 3.59 16.33 27.52
C PRO A 46 2.46 15.39 27.06
N THR A 47 1.52 15.06 27.96
CA THR A 47 0.38 14.18 27.64
C THR A 47 -0.51 14.77 26.54
N LEU A 48 -0.76 16.07 26.57
CA LEU A 48 -1.56 16.75 25.57
C LEU A 48 -0.88 16.75 24.19
N VAL A 49 0.44 16.94 24.14
CA VAL A 49 1.21 16.85 22.89
C VAL A 49 1.17 15.43 22.33
N LEU A 50 1.27 14.40 23.17
CA LEU A 50 1.13 13.00 22.75
C LEU A 50 -0.25 12.71 22.16
N LEU A 51 -1.32 13.24 22.78
CA LEU A 51 -2.68 13.10 22.26
C LEU A 51 -2.83 13.75 20.88
N VAL A 52 -2.32 14.98 20.71
CA VAL A 52 -2.35 15.68 19.42
C VAL A 52 -1.55 14.94 18.37
N ALA A 53 -0.35 14.44 18.72
CA ALA A 53 0.47 13.63 17.81
C ALA A 53 -0.26 12.34 17.39
N PHE A 54 -0.92 11.65 18.33
CA PHE A 54 -1.71 10.47 18.04
C PHE A 54 -2.87 10.76 17.08
N VAL A 55 -3.66 11.80 17.34
CA VAL A 55 -4.75 12.24 16.46
C VAL A 55 -4.22 12.61 15.08
N ALA A 56 -3.10 13.31 14.99
CA ALA A 56 -2.47 13.68 13.73
C ALA A 56 -1.97 12.45 12.95
N VAL A 57 -1.34 11.47 13.61
CA VAL A 57 -0.94 10.21 12.97
C VAL A 57 -2.17 9.46 12.46
N VAL A 58 -3.24 9.35 13.24
CA VAL A 58 -4.49 8.69 12.82
C VAL A 58 -5.11 9.40 11.61
N ALA A 59 -5.15 10.74 11.62
CA ALA A 59 -5.68 11.53 10.52
C ALA A 59 -4.84 11.36 9.23
N ILE A 60 -3.51 11.49 9.33
CA ILE A 60 -2.62 11.30 8.18
C ILE A 60 -2.70 9.86 7.68
N TRP A 61 -2.81 8.89 8.59
CA TRP A 61 -2.96 7.49 8.23
C TRP A 61 -4.25 7.25 7.45
N TRP A 62 -5.38 7.76 7.93
CA TRP A 62 -6.68 7.57 7.30
C TRP A 62 -6.82 8.30 5.95
N VAL A 63 -6.16 9.45 5.80
CA VAL A 63 -6.25 10.27 4.57
C VAL A 63 -5.25 9.83 3.51
N PHE A 64 -4.00 9.52 3.89
CA PHE A 64 -2.91 9.33 2.94
C PHE A 64 -2.35 7.91 2.87
N LEU A 65 -2.36 7.17 4.00
CA LEU A 65 -1.80 5.81 4.04
C LEU A 65 -2.84 4.74 3.73
N ARG A 66 -4.09 4.94 4.17
CA ARG A 66 -5.24 4.10 3.83
C ARG A 66 -5.80 4.53 2.48
N ALA A 67 -5.19 4.07 1.39
CA ALA A 67 -5.68 4.34 0.04
C ALA A 67 -7.16 3.90 -0.09
N ARG A 68 -8.09 4.87 -0.20
CA ARG A 68 -9.53 4.59 -0.29
C ARG A 68 -9.83 3.64 -1.44
N GLY A 69 -10.63 2.62 -1.15
CA GLY A 69 -11.00 1.58 -2.13
C GLY A 69 -9.92 0.55 -2.41
N PHE A 70 -8.84 0.53 -1.65
CA PHE A 70 -7.85 -0.53 -1.64
C PHE A 70 -7.91 -1.32 -0.34
N ARG A 71 -7.47 -2.58 -0.41
CA ARG A 71 -7.16 -3.41 0.75
C ARG A 71 -6.00 -4.35 0.45
N GLY A 72 -5.32 -4.84 1.48
CA GLY A 72 -4.36 -5.93 1.33
C GLY A 72 -4.95 -7.15 0.62
N ASN A 73 -4.13 -7.78 -0.23
CA ASN A 73 -4.44 -9.03 -0.91
C ASN A 73 -3.46 -10.12 -0.46
N ASP A 74 -3.59 -10.60 0.76
CA ASP A 74 -2.71 -11.65 1.28
C ASP A 74 -2.98 -13.05 0.71
N TYR A 75 -3.87 -13.14 -0.28
CA TYR A 75 -4.36 -14.38 -0.84
C TYR A 75 -4.13 -14.45 -2.36
N ASP A 76 -4.02 -15.68 -2.87
CA ASP A 76 -4.07 -15.97 -4.30
C ASP A 76 -5.48 -16.42 -4.68
N PRO A 77 -6.19 -15.69 -5.56
CA PRO A 77 -7.58 -15.99 -5.87
C PRO A 77 -7.88 -17.29 -6.56
N MET A 78 -6.85 -17.98 -7.03
CA MET A 78 -6.96 -19.27 -7.68
C MET A 78 -6.56 -20.44 -6.78
N GLN A 79 -6.11 -20.19 -5.53
CA GLN A 79 -5.77 -21.26 -4.59
C GLN A 79 -6.97 -21.62 -3.72
N THR A 80 -7.10 -22.92 -3.41
CA THR A 80 -8.15 -23.42 -2.52
C THR A 80 -7.87 -23.05 -1.07
N ASP A 81 -8.93 -22.95 -0.25
CA ASP A 81 -8.85 -22.51 1.15
C ASP A 81 -7.94 -23.36 2.04
N ALA A 82 -7.63 -24.59 1.63
CA ALA A 82 -6.69 -25.47 2.34
C ALA A 82 -5.22 -25.10 2.08
N GLU A 83 -4.91 -24.52 0.92
CA GLU A 83 -3.56 -24.06 0.55
C GLU A 83 -3.34 -22.60 0.95
N ALA A 84 -4.40 -21.80 0.91
CA ALA A 84 -4.41 -20.44 1.42
C ALA A 84 -4.54 -20.48 2.94
N ALA A 85 -3.43 -20.56 3.67
CA ALA A 85 -3.41 -20.42 5.13
C ALA A 85 -4.03 -19.06 5.55
N ARG A 86 -5.36 -19.04 5.69
CA ARG A 86 -6.17 -17.87 5.98
C ARG A 86 -5.77 -17.33 7.35
N THR A 87 -4.99 -16.27 7.37
CA THR A 87 -4.88 -15.42 8.55
C THR A 87 -5.86 -14.26 8.35
N PRO A 88 -6.87 -14.09 9.23
CA PRO A 88 -7.80 -12.96 9.16
C PRO A 88 -7.11 -11.61 9.41
N PHE A 89 -5.85 -11.66 9.86
CA PHE A 89 -4.99 -10.54 10.17
C PHE A 89 -3.96 -10.36 9.05
N SER A 90 -3.98 -9.21 8.39
CA SER A 90 -2.92 -8.87 7.44
C SER A 90 -1.73 -8.41 8.24
N TRP A 91 -0.87 -9.35 8.66
CA TRP A 91 0.42 -9.02 9.29
C TRP A 91 1.25 -8.04 8.45
N LYS A 92 0.92 -7.90 7.16
CA LYS A 92 1.56 -6.97 6.24
C LYS A 92 1.17 -5.51 6.41
N GLU A 93 -0.12 -5.21 6.51
CA GLU A 93 -0.56 -3.82 6.73
C GLU A 93 -0.61 -3.47 8.22
N GLU A 94 -1.04 -4.41 9.06
CA GLU A 94 -1.24 -4.21 10.50
C GLU A 94 0.05 -4.37 11.30
N GLY A 95 1.01 -5.18 10.82
CA GLY A 95 2.33 -5.33 11.43
C GLY A 95 3.18 -4.05 11.37
N ARG A 96 2.97 -3.17 10.37
CA ARG A 96 3.63 -1.85 10.32
C ARG A 96 3.21 -0.97 11.49
N PHE A 97 1.91 -0.95 11.77
CA PHE A 97 1.35 -0.19 12.87
C PHE A 97 1.80 -0.77 14.21
N LEU A 98 1.82 -2.10 14.35
CA LEU A 98 2.33 -2.78 15.54
C LEU A 98 3.82 -2.50 15.77
N LEU A 99 4.66 -2.51 14.73
CA LEU A 99 6.08 -2.20 14.87
C LEU A 99 6.30 -0.73 15.24
N MET A 100 5.54 0.20 14.66
CA MET A 100 5.55 1.61 15.09
C MET A 100 5.10 1.77 16.54
N LEU A 101 4.07 1.03 16.96
CA LEU A 101 3.61 1.02 18.34
C LEU A 101 4.71 0.50 19.28
N ILE A 102 5.40 -0.59 18.93
CA ILE A 102 6.53 -1.13 19.71
C ILE A 102 7.64 -0.09 19.82
N VAL A 103 7.98 0.61 18.73
CA VAL A 103 9.01 1.66 18.70
C VAL A 103 8.65 2.84 19.63
N VAL A 104 7.37 3.18 19.77
CA VAL A 104 6.91 4.22 20.70
C VAL A 104 6.82 3.71 22.14
N MET A 105 6.38 2.46 22.34
CA MET A 105 6.09 1.90 23.67
C MET A 105 7.33 1.31 24.36
N ALA A 106 8.31 0.78 23.63
CA ALA A 106 9.51 0.22 24.24
C ALA A 106 10.29 1.26 25.08
N PRO A 107 10.45 2.52 24.62
CA PRO A 107 11.04 3.57 25.45
C PRO A 107 10.24 3.88 26.72
N MET A 108 8.91 3.73 26.75
CA MET A 108 8.12 3.88 27.99
C MET A 108 8.59 2.90 29.07
N GLN A 109 8.90 1.66 28.69
CA GLN A 109 9.33 0.62 29.64
C GLN A 109 10.71 0.91 30.25
N PHE A 110 11.59 1.59 29.51
CA PHE A 110 12.92 1.97 29.99
C PHE A 110 12.96 3.38 30.60
N SER A 111 11.97 4.23 30.33
CA SER A 111 11.90 5.61 30.84
C SER A 111 11.94 5.68 32.36
N GLN A 112 11.34 4.72 33.06
CA GLN A 112 11.35 4.66 34.53
C GLN A 112 12.75 4.51 35.13
N VAL A 113 13.73 4.07 34.34
CA VAL A 113 15.10 3.79 34.80
C VAL A 113 16.14 4.67 34.09
N MET A 114 15.82 5.18 32.89
CA MET A 114 16.75 5.85 31.98
C MET A 114 16.30 7.26 31.54
N ALA A 115 15.28 7.85 32.18
CA ALA A 115 14.73 9.17 31.86
C ALA A 115 15.83 10.26 31.86
N SER A 116 16.37 10.53 30.69
CA SER A 116 17.45 11.48 30.46
C SER A 116 17.33 12.02 29.04
N TRP A 117 17.72 13.27 28.84
CA TRP A 117 17.73 13.86 27.51
C TRP A 117 18.55 13.07 26.47
N PRO A 118 19.75 12.54 26.80
CA PRO A 118 20.50 11.69 25.88
C PRO A 118 19.73 10.43 25.45
N PHE A 119 19.08 9.74 26.39
CA PHE A 119 18.25 8.57 26.09
C PHE A 119 17.06 8.94 25.19
N ALA A 120 16.36 10.03 25.52
CA ALA A 120 15.20 10.51 24.78
C ALA A 120 15.53 10.84 23.32
N TRP A 121 16.62 11.59 23.10
CA TRP A 121 17.09 11.93 21.75
C TRP A 121 17.54 10.69 20.97
N GLY A 122 18.23 9.75 21.62
CA GLY A 122 18.63 8.48 21.01
C GLY A 122 17.43 7.63 20.57
N ALA A 123 16.44 7.48 21.45
CA ALA A 123 15.21 6.76 21.16
C ALA A 123 14.40 7.42 20.03
N ALA A 124 14.29 8.75 20.03
CA ALA A 124 13.60 9.51 18.99
C ALA A 124 14.30 9.37 17.62
N GLY A 125 15.64 9.43 17.58
CA GLY A 125 16.42 9.21 16.36
C GLY A 125 16.23 7.81 15.79
N LEU A 126 16.25 6.78 16.65
CA LEU A 126 15.95 5.41 16.26
C LEU A 126 14.51 5.28 15.73
N ALA A 127 13.55 5.87 16.42
CA ALA A 127 12.15 5.86 16.03
C ALA A 127 11.91 6.51 14.66
N LEU A 128 12.59 7.64 14.39
CA LEU A 128 12.59 8.29 13.08
C LEU A 128 13.15 7.37 12.00
N ALA A 129 14.32 6.77 12.25
CA ALA A 129 14.99 5.90 11.29
C ALA A 129 14.15 4.64 10.98
N VAL A 130 13.62 3.97 12.01
CA VAL A 130 12.77 2.79 11.84
C VAL A 130 11.46 3.16 11.15
N SER A 131 10.80 4.27 11.53
CA SER A 131 9.56 4.70 10.87
C SER A 131 9.78 5.01 9.40
N LEU A 132 10.83 5.78 9.07
CA LEU A 132 11.18 6.05 7.68
C LEU A 132 11.53 4.77 6.93
N TRP A 133 12.27 3.84 7.55
CA TRP A 133 12.58 2.55 6.95
C TRP A 133 11.30 1.75 6.68
N VAL A 134 10.41 1.57 7.66
CA VAL A 134 9.15 0.80 7.51
C VAL A 134 8.22 1.39 6.44
N ILE A 135 8.14 2.73 6.35
CA ILE A 135 7.25 3.40 5.39
C ILE A 135 7.87 3.42 3.99
N ARG A 136 9.17 3.72 3.89
CA ARG A 136 9.89 3.93 2.62
C ARG A 136 10.34 2.62 1.98
N TYR A 137 10.76 1.65 2.79
CA TYR A 137 11.09 0.33 2.26
C TYR A 137 9.79 -0.32 1.82
N ASP A 138 9.84 -0.77 0.58
CA ASP A 138 8.77 -1.45 -0.09
C ASP A 138 8.66 -2.90 0.42
N ALA A 139 8.61 -3.05 1.75
CA ALA A 139 8.73 -4.32 2.48
C ALA A 139 7.61 -5.32 2.13
N TRP A 140 6.60 -4.86 1.39
CA TRP A 140 5.41 -5.61 1.02
C TRP A 140 5.25 -5.75 -0.49
N ARG A 141 6.36 -5.69 -1.25
CA ARG A 141 6.35 -6.14 -2.63
C ARG A 141 5.87 -7.59 -2.67
N PRO A 142 4.88 -7.91 -3.52
CA PRO A 142 4.51 -9.31 -3.72
C PRO A 142 5.72 -10.14 -4.13
N HIS A 143 5.77 -11.41 -3.71
CA HIS A 143 6.85 -12.31 -4.12
C HIS A 143 6.92 -12.38 -5.66
N HIS A 144 8.12 -12.24 -6.24
CA HIS A 144 8.39 -12.13 -7.69
C HIS A 144 7.87 -10.85 -8.39
N TYR A 145 7.49 -9.83 -7.63
CA TYR A 145 7.14 -8.53 -8.21
C TYR A 145 8.39 -7.70 -8.51
N LEU A 146 8.56 -7.31 -9.78
CA LEU A 146 9.61 -6.39 -10.19
C LEU A 146 9.09 -4.95 -10.04
N PRO A 147 9.84 -4.05 -9.40
CA PRO A 147 9.41 -2.67 -9.25
C PRO A 147 9.25 -2.01 -10.63
N PRO A 148 8.16 -1.25 -10.84
CA PRO A 148 7.86 -0.59 -12.11
C PRO A 148 8.97 0.28 -12.70
N ARG A 149 9.92 0.77 -11.89
CA ARG A 149 11.08 1.53 -12.39
C ARG A 149 12.04 0.65 -13.19
N GLU A 150 12.24 -0.60 -12.79
CA GLU A 150 13.08 -1.57 -13.51
C GLU A 150 12.39 -2.03 -14.79
N LEU A 151 11.07 -2.22 -14.74
CA LEU A 151 10.26 -2.58 -15.91
C LEU A 151 10.11 -1.41 -16.91
N ALA A 152 9.95 -0.17 -16.45
CA ALA A 152 9.80 0.98 -17.34
C ALA A 152 11.07 1.22 -18.20
N ALA A 153 12.25 0.87 -17.70
CA ALA A 153 13.48 0.90 -18.47
C ALA A 153 13.56 -0.22 -19.53
N SER A 154 12.78 -1.30 -19.32
CA SER A 154 12.75 -2.50 -20.16
C SER A 154 11.61 -2.50 -21.18
N ALA A 155 10.58 -1.68 -20.94
CA ALA A 155 9.39 -1.58 -21.78
C ALA A 155 9.74 -0.83 -23.08
N GLY A 156 10.12 -1.60 -24.11
CA GLY A 156 10.48 -1.09 -25.43
C GLY A 156 9.32 -0.89 -26.40
N ARG A 157 8.09 -1.33 -26.04
CA ARG A 157 6.91 -1.18 -26.91
C ARG A 157 5.75 -0.43 -26.22
N PRO A 158 5.00 0.39 -26.97
CA PRO A 158 3.77 0.99 -26.45
C PRO A 158 2.69 -0.09 -26.24
N ILE A 159 1.95 0.02 -25.14
CA ILE A 159 0.82 -0.86 -24.84
C ILE A 159 -0.45 -0.23 -25.41
N THR A 160 -1.09 -0.94 -26.33
CA THR A 160 -2.24 -0.44 -27.10
C THR A 160 -3.53 -1.23 -26.86
N GLY A 161 -3.44 -2.51 -26.47
CA GLY A 161 -4.61 -3.34 -26.21
C GLY A 161 -5.25 -3.02 -24.86
N ALA A 162 -6.58 -2.88 -24.81
CA ALA A 162 -7.30 -2.50 -23.59
C ALA A 162 -7.06 -3.48 -22.42
N GLY A 163 -7.14 -4.79 -22.67
CA GLY A 163 -6.87 -5.79 -21.62
C GLY A 163 -5.41 -5.73 -21.11
N GLU A 164 -4.44 -5.55 -22.01
CA GLU A 164 -3.03 -5.43 -21.64
C GLU A 164 -2.77 -4.13 -20.86
N TRP A 165 -3.37 -3.03 -21.31
CA TRP A 165 -3.29 -1.72 -20.65
C TRP A 165 -3.84 -1.82 -19.23
N LEU A 166 -5.03 -2.40 -19.06
CA LEU A 166 -5.67 -2.58 -17.76
C LEU A 166 -4.84 -3.49 -16.85
N ALA A 167 -4.28 -4.58 -17.39
CA ALA A 167 -3.41 -5.47 -16.64
C ALA A 167 -2.12 -4.75 -16.17
N CYS A 168 -1.50 -3.95 -17.03
CA CYS A 168 -0.34 -3.15 -16.66
C CYS A 168 -0.68 -2.05 -15.65
N TYR A 169 -1.85 -1.43 -15.76
CA TYR A 169 -2.35 -0.47 -14.78
C TYR A 169 -2.52 -1.12 -13.40
N LEU A 170 -3.21 -2.26 -13.33
CA LEU A 170 -3.37 -3.04 -12.09
C LEU A 170 -2.02 -3.48 -11.54
N TYR A 171 -1.09 -3.92 -12.40
CA TYR A 171 0.27 -4.25 -12.01
C TYR A 171 0.98 -3.04 -11.37
N ALA A 172 0.90 -1.85 -11.97
CA ALA A 172 1.51 -0.63 -11.44
C ALA A 172 0.95 -0.27 -10.05
N LEU A 173 -0.34 -0.52 -9.82
CA LEU A 173 -0.97 -0.32 -8.51
C LEU A 173 -0.65 -1.42 -7.49
N ARG A 174 0.08 -2.47 -7.90
CA ARG A 174 0.33 -3.72 -7.14
C ARG A 174 -0.96 -4.47 -6.81
N VAL A 175 -1.92 -4.41 -7.70
CA VAL A 175 -3.21 -5.10 -7.58
C VAL A 175 -3.05 -6.54 -8.07
N ALA A 176 -2.43 -7.38 -7.24
CA ALA A 176 -2.02 -8.75 -7.54
C ALA A 176 -1.92 -9.57 -6.23
N PRO A 177 -1.78 -10.91 -6.30
CA PRO A 177 -1.63 -11.76 -5.12
C PRO A 177 -0.41 -11.37 -4.29
N GLY A 178 -0.57 -11.26 -2.97
CA GLY A 178 0.45 -10.75 -2.04
C GLY A 178 0.60 -9.23 -2.00
N GLY A 179 -0.19 -8.49 -2.80
CA GLY A 179 -0.20 -7.04 -2.89
C GLY A 179 -1.52 -6.45 -2.40
N ARG A 180 -2.30 -5.85 -3.30
CA ARG A 180 -3.57 -5.18 -3.00
C ARG A 180 -4.73 -5.69 -3.86
N GLN A 181 -5.95 -5.42 -3.42
CA GLN A 181 -7.15 -5.46 -4.24
C GLN A 181 -7.68 -4.03 -4.39
N ILE A 182 -8.40 -3.75 -5.48
CA ILE A 182 -9.07 -2.46 -5.70
C ILE A 182 -10.57 -2.68 -5.90
N ARG A 183 -11.41 -1.80 -5.38
CA ARG A 183 -12.85 -1.85 -5.70
C ARG A 183 -13.08 -1.47 -7.17
N SER A 184 -14.05 -2.13 -7.80
CA SER A 184 -14.38 -1.91 -9.22
C SER A 184 -14.82 -0.49 -9.55
N ASP A 185 -15.54 0.18 -8.64
CA ASP A 185 -15.99 1.57 -8.80
C ASP A 185 -14.82 2.55 -8.71
N VAL A 186 -13.93 2.36 -7.73
CA VAL A 186 -12.70 3.18 -7.58
C VAL A 186 -11.72 2.94 -8.74
N LEU A 187 -11.68 1.72 -9.30
CA LEU A 187 -10.93 1.44 -10.51
C LEU A 187 -11.46 2.25 -11.70
N ALA A 188 -12.78 2.28 -11.90
CA ALA A 188 -13.39 3.06 -12.97
C ALA A 188 -13.11 4.57 -12.80
N GLU A 189 -13.36 5.14 -11.62
CA GLU A 189 -13.10 6.55 -11.30
C GLU A 189 -11.65 6.94 -11.60
N ARG A 190 -10.68 6.12 -11.20
CA ARG A 190 -9.27 6.41 -11.48
C ARG A 190 -8.92 6.35 -12.96
N LEU A 191 -9.55 5.45 -13.71
CA LEU A 191 -9.30 5.28 -15.15
C LEU A 191 -9.94 6.38 -16.00
N GLU A 192 -10.94 7.10 -15.49
CA GLU A 192 -11.50 8.29 -16.17
C GLU A 192 -10.43 9.35 -16.45
N SER A 193 -9.48 9.56 -15.53
CA SER A 193 -8.33 10.45 -15.72
C SER A 193 -7.42 10.07 -16.90
N TYR A 194 -7.52 8.84 -17.39
CA TYR A 194 -6.80 8.32 -18.56
C TYR A 194 -7.70 8.20 -19.81
N GLY A 195 -8.91 8.75 -19.76
CA GLY A 195 -9.88 8.76 -20.87
C GLY A 195 -10.55 7.41 -21.11
N TRP A 196 -10.74 6.62 -20.06
CA TRP A 196 -11.55 5.40 -20.10
C TRP A 196 -12.96 5.70 -19.61
N SER A 197 -13.95 5.14 -20.29
CA SER A 197 -15.33 5.05 -19.84
C SER A 197 -15.53 3.83 -18.93
N GLY A 198 -16.54 3.89 -18.04
CA GLY A 198 -16.89 2.75 -17.19
C GLY A 198 -17.22 1.47 -17.98
N SER A 199 -17.78 1.59 -19.18
CA SER A 199 -18.03 0.47 -20.09
C SER A 199 -16.74 -0.15 -20.62
N GLU A 200 -15.77 0.65 -21.07
CA GLU A 200 -14.46 0.15 -21.53
C GLU A 200 -13.72 -0.58 -20.40
N VAL A 201 -13.77 -0.04 -19.17
CA VAL A 201 -13.17 -0.69 -17.99
C VAL A 201 -13.83 -2.03 -17.72
N SER A 202 -15.16 -2.08 -17.74
CA SER A 202 -15.92 -3.30 -17.51
C SER A 202 -15.64 -4.36 -18.56
N GLU A 203 -15.61 -3.98 -19.84
CA GLU A 203 -15.33 -4.88 -20.97
C GLU A 203 -13.91 -5.44 -20.90
N ALA A 204 -12.89 -4.58 -20.74
CA ALA A 204 -11.50 -5.01 -20.62
C ALA A 204 -11.30 -5.92 -19.41
N LEU A 205 -11.93 -5.60 -18.27
CA LEU A 205 -11.87 -6.43 -17.08
C LEU A 205 -12.58 -7.77 -17.29
N SER A 206 -13.72 -7.80 -17.99
CA SER A 206 -14.42 -9.04 -18.31
C SER A 206 -13.57 -9.93 -19.23
N GLY A 207 -12.86 -9.34 -20.20
CA GLY A 207 -11.90 -10.05 -21.04
C GLY A 207 -10.75 -10.66 -20.24
N LEU A 208 -10.17 -9.91 -19.29
CA LEU A 208 -9.12 -10.42 -18.40
C LEU A 208 -9.62 -11.55 -17.48
N VAL A 209 -10.85 -11.46 -17.00
CA VAL A 209 -11.47 -12.52 -16.17
C VAL A 209 -11.73 -13.76 -17.00
N ALA A 210 -12.30 -13.62 -18.20
CA ALA A 210 -12.54 -14.72 -19.12
C ALA A 210 -11.25 -15.46 -19.52
N SER A 211 -10.13 -14.74 -19.58
CA SER A 211 -8.81 -15.32 -19.86
C SER A 211 -8.06 -15.81 -18.62
N GLY A 212 -8.68 -15.85 -17.43
CA GLY A 212 -8.02 -16.30 -16.19
C GLY A 212 -6.92 -15.36 -15.63
N LYS A 213 -6.80 -14.14 -16.16
CA LYS A 213 -5.74 -13.18 -15.79
C LYS A 213 -6.15 -12.23 -14.66
N ALA A 214 -7.45 -12.12 -14.38
CA ALA A 214 -7.97 -11.32 -13.29
C ALA A 214 -9.15 -12.03 -12.62
N VAL A 215 -9.47 -11.63 -11.39
CA VAL A 215 -10.63 -12.14 -10.66
C VAL A 215 -11.44 -10.97 -10.12
N ARG A 216 -12.77 -11.13 -10.17
CA ARG A 216 -13.74 -10.27 -9.48
C ARG A 216 -14.26 -11.01 -8.25
N LEU A 217 -14.09 -10.42 -7.09
CA LEU A 217 -14.56 -10.97 -5.81
C LEU A 217 -15.72 -10.13 -5.33
N ARG A 218 -16.91 -10.70 -5.35
CA ARG A 218 -18.12 -10.05 -4.83
C ARG A 218 -18.23 -10.33 -3.32
N GLU A 219 -18.18 -9.28 -2.53
CA GLU A 219 -18.36 -9.32 -1.08
C GLU A 219 -19.72 -8.72 -0.73
N LEU A 220 -20.55 -9.50 -0.04
CA LEU A 220 -21.81 -9.01 0.51
C LEU A 220 -21.53 -8.33 1.86
N ARG A 221 -21.91 -7.06 1.97
CA ARG A 221 -21.85 -6.30 3.21
C ARG A 221 -23.25 -6.20 3.81
N SER A 222 -23.31 -6.30 5.13
CA SER A 222 -24.56 -6.22 5.89
C SER A 222 -25.26 -4.85 5.79
N SER A 223 -24.50 -3.76 5.58
CA SER A 223 -25.04 -2.39 5.52
C SER A 223 -25.05 -1.76 4.12
N ASP A 224 -24.08 -2.08 3.26
CA ASP A 224 -23.79 -1.30 2.04
C ASP A 224 -24.07 -2.07 0.74
N GLY A 225 -24.80 -3.20 0.83
CA GLY A 225 -25.06 -4.07 -0.32
C GLY A 225 -23.82 -4.86 -0.76
N ALA A 226 -23.59 -4.99 -2.06
CA ALA A 226 -22.49 -5.79 -2.59
C ALA A 226 -21.34 -4.90 -3.09
N VAL A 227 -20.12 -5.21 -2.67
CA VAL A 227 -18.90 -4.57 -3.18
C VAL A 227 -18.13 -5.57 -4.04
N THR A 228 -17.66 -5.14 -5.21
CA THR A 228 -16.84 -5.96 -6.08
C THR A 228 -15.39 -5.51 -6.01
N TRP A 229 -14.52 -6.41 -5.59
CA TRP A 229 -13.07 -6.25 -5.57
C TRP A 229 -12.43 -6.88 -6.80
N VAL A 230 -11.34 -6.28 -7.26
CA VAL A 230 -10.61 -6.68 -8.46
C VAL A 230 -9.16 -6.92 -8.07
N THR A 231 -8.60 -8.03 -8.57
CA THR A 231 -7.16 -8.34 -8.50
C THR A 231 -6.72 -9.10 -9.73
N LEU A 232 -5.45 -8.95 -10.12
CA LEU A 232 -4.81 -9.89 -11.04
C LEU A 232 -4.68 -11.28 -10.38
N THR A 233 -4.61 -12.32 -11.20
CA THR A 233 -4.09 -13.64 -10.80
C THR A 233 -2.56 -13.65 -10.86
N LYS A 234 -1.92 -14.73 -10.38
CA LYS A 234 -0.47 -14.93 -10.61
C LYS A 234 -0.14 -14.88 -12.10
N GLU A 235 -0.92 -15.57 -12.93
CA GLU A 235 -0.75 -15.56 -14.39
C GLU A 235 -0.92 -14.17 -14.99
N GLY A 236 -1.96 -13.42 -14.59
CA GLY A 236 -2.16 -12.05 -15.06
C GLY A 236 -1.04 -11.10 -14.66
N ARG A 237 -0.48 -11.27 -13.46
CA ARG A 237 0.71 -10.53 -13.00
C ARG A 237 1.92 -10.83 -13.88
N GLU A 238 2.20 -12.10 -14.15
CA GLU A 238 3.33 -12.50 -14.99
C GLU A 238 3.16 -12.06 -16.44
N ALA A 239 1.94 -12.15 -16.99
CA ALA A 239 1.63 -11.67 -18.33
C ALA A 239 1.83 -10.14 -18.45
N ALA A 240 1.40 -9.37 -17.45
CA ALA A 240 1.66 -7.93 -17.40
C ALA A 240 3.16 -7.62 -17.27
N LYS A 241 3.88 -8.36 -16.41
CA LYS A 241 5.34 -8.25 -16.25
C LYS A 241 6.06 -8.49 -17.58
N ALA A 242 5.69 -9.55 -18.31
CA ALA A 242 6.25 -9.89 -19.60
C ALA A 242 5.90 -8.87 -20.69
N GLY A 243 4.66 -8.36 -20.69
CA GLY A 243 4.22 -7.28 -21.58
C GLY A 243 5.06 -6.00 -21.43
N LEU A 244 5.56 -5.74 -20.22
CA LEU A 244 6.44 -4.63 -19.87
C LEU A 244 7.94 -4.93 -20.09
N GLY A 245 8.29 -6.07 -20.70
CA GLY A 245 9.68 -6.45 -20.98
C GLY A 245 10.42 -7.12 -19.82
N GLY A 246 9.71 -7.48 -18.74
CA GLY A 246 10.28 -8.28 -17.65
C GLY A 246 10.46 -9.74 -18.06
N ARG A 247 11.65 -10.31 -17.81
CA ARG A 247 11.88 -11.75 -17.98
C ARG A 247 11.13 -12.54 -16.88
N PRO A 248 10.66 -13.76 -17.16
CA PRO A 248 9.98 -14.61 -16.19
C PRO A 248 10.81 -14.82 -14.92
#